data_AF-A0A7X7DXH5-F1
#
_entry.id   AF-A0A7X7DXH5-F1
#
_cell.length_a   1.000
_cell.length_b   1.000
_cell.length_c   1.000
_cell.angle_alpha   90.00
_cell.angle_beta   90.00
_cell.angle_gamma   90.00
#
_symmetry.space_group_name_H-M   'P 1'
#
loop_
_entity.id
_entity.type
_entity.pdbx_description
1 polymer ?
#
loop_
_entity_poly.entity_id
_entity_poly.type
_entity_poly.pdbx_seq_one_letter_code
_entity_poly.pdbx_strand_id
1 'polypeptide(L)'
;MRYLILLFLLIFSCGIEFPTRYDRIEDTLRCLAFVFDNDTLAEGAPGDTVTLRAYFAGDQIRSTKWSVSTQMLLGALTGSDTFADTIPLEQVMVPGTYHEYSTGKTDSIVFDFVVPKDIIKKTFSEVQSIKALLPSAIPDSLFGGAQSNYKPIDIINLIDTLATVSQFLTPQIFENLLPILTGSNSADSLIKYFPLLLQTFTVNMKFNLLANSDCRVKGYYSVRYNSRFSSVFPNVPVNRNPLIKSINLYTVKGNRSSFDPDNDSYEKVTELSSTNNTIDIDTSHSYFLEVIHPDSITDIGQEFTTGSYVPEFFHAEWFYKNETQLSEVNFDQLMSIQASQSSNIARLLPSLDKRMVDFSIWVVVYDDLYGEKFRPVGFSFRPVEGKFRYLY
;
A
#
# COMPACT_ATOMS: atom_id res chain seq x y z
N MET A 1 -21.60 28.99 -25.11
CA MET A 1 -21.46 29.62 -23.77
C MET A 1 -22.54 29.22 -22.77
N ARG A 2 -23.85 29.35 -23.05
CA ARG A 2 -24.92 28.99 -22.08
C ARG A 2 -24.88 27.53 -21.59
N TYR A 3 -24.54 26.58 -22.46
CA TYR A 3 -24.39 25.16 -22.08
C TYR A 3 -23.12 24.84 -21.29
N LEU A 4 -22.08 25.69 -21.38
CA LEU A 4 -20.84 25.52 -20.61
C LEU A 4 -21.03 25.90 -19.14
N ILE A 5 -21.84 26.92 -18.87
CA ILE A 5 -22.18 27.39 -17.52
C ILE A 5 -23.09 26.36 -16.81
N LEU A 6 -24.00 25.73 -17.53
CA LEU A 6 -24.85 24.65 -17.02
C LEU A 6 -24.04 23.39 -16.71
N LEU A 7 -23.04 23.06 -17.54
CA LEU A 7 -22.11 21.96 -17.26
C LEU A 7 -21.25 22.27 -16.02
N PHE A 8 -20.75 23.51 -15.87
CA PHE A 8 -20.00 23.94 -14.69
C PHE A 8 -20.87 23.88 -13.42
N LEU A 9 -22.13 24.32 -13.47
CA LEU A 9 -23.07 24.22 -12.35
C LEU A 9 -23.44 22.78 -12.00
N LEU A 10 -23.50 21.87 -12.98
CA LEU A 10 -23.75 20.44 -12.75
C LEU A 10 -22.53 19.73 -12.15
N ILE A 11 -21.31 20.12 -12.52
CA ILE A 11 -20.07 19.57 -11.93
C ILE A 11 -19.89 20.06 -10.48
N PHE A 12 -20.30 21.28 -10.15
CA PHE A 12 -20.31 21.77 -8.76
C PHE A 12 -21.54 21.28 -7.96
N SER A 13 -22.63 20.88 -8.62
CA SER A 13 -23.84 20.32 -7.99
C SER A 13 -23.71 18.83 -7.67
N CYS A 14 -22.87 18.08 -8.40
CA CYS A 14 -22.29 16.85 -7.88
C CYS A 14 -21.12 17.27 -7.00
N GLY A 15 -21.44 17.84 -5.83
CA GLY A 15 -20.47 18.11 -4.79
C GLY A 15 -19.75 16.81 -4.45
N ILE A 16 -18.58 16.61 -5.06
CA ILE A 16 -17.56 15.74 -4.50
C ILE A 16 -17.13 16.48 -3.23
N GLU A 17 -17.91 16.33 -2.16
CA GLU A 17 -17.43 16.62 -0.82
C GLU A 17 -16.30 15.63 -0.60
N PHE A 18 -15.08 16.07 -0.88
CA PHE A 18 -13.91 15.36 -0.40
C PHE A 18 -14.09 15.22 1.11
N PRO A 19 -13.97 14.00 1.67
CA PRO A 19 -14.15 13.81 3.09
C PRO A 19 -13.19 14.73 3.84
N THR A 20 -13.74 15.75 4.49
CA THR A 20 -12.96 16.72 5.29
C THR A 20 -12.54 16.13 6.63
N ARG A 21 -13.06 14.94 6.95
CA ARG A 21 -12.81 14.19 8.18
C ARG A 21 -12.31 12.81 7.81
N TYR A 22 -11.32 12.36 8.57
CA TYR A 22 -10.90 10.97 8.55
C TYR A 22 -11.93 10.08 9.24
N ASP A 23 -11.74 8.77 9.11
CA ASP A 23 -12.74 7.82 9.51
C ASP A 23 -12.73 7.55 11.02
N ARG A 24 -13.90 7.74 11.64
CA ARG A 24 -14.16 7.32 13.01
C ARG A 24 -14.37 5.81 13.03
N ILE A 25 -13.69 5.12 13.94
CA ILE A 25 -13.98 3.72 14.26
C ILE A 25 -15.16 3.69 15.23
N GLU A 26 -16.25 3.08 14.79
CA GLU A 26 -17.42 2.85 15.64
C GLU A 26 -17.24 1.57 16.48
N ASP A 27 -18.33 0.98 16.94
CA ASP A 27 -18.28 -0.28 17.68
C ASP A 27 -18.25 -1.51 16.74
N THR A 28 -18.27 -1.33 15.43
CA THR A 28 -18.11 -2.44 14.48
C THR A 28 -16.65 -2.75 14.21
N LEU A 29 -16.32 -4.04 14.00
CA LEU A 29 -14.97 -4.48 13.64
C LEU A 29 -14.58 -3.90 12.29
N ARG A 30 -13.42 -3.23 12.24
CA ARG A 30 -12.88 -2.63 11.03
C ARG A 30 -11.44 -3.05 10.81
N CYS A 31 -11.13 -3.48 9.61
CA CYS A 31 -9.75 -3.66 9.16
C CYS A 31 -9.14 -2.31 8.82
N LEU A 32 -7.93 -2.07 9.33
CA LEU A 32 -7.18 -0.84 9.13
C LEU A 32 -6.15 -1.02 8.01
N ALA A 33 -5.39 -2.11 8.02
CA ALA A 33 -4.36 -2.36 6.99
C ALA A 33 -4.01 -3.84 6.89
N PHE A 34 -3.63 -4.27 5.67
CA PHE A 34 -2.85 -5.48 5.44
C PHE A 34 -1.43 -5.05 5.05
N VAL A 35 -0.45 -5.41 5.87
CA VAL A 35 0.97 -5.16 5.62
C VAL A 35 1.60 -6.46 5.15
N PHE A 36 2.14 -6.45 3.93
CA PHE A 36 2.91 -7.56 3.38
C PHE A 36 4.40 -7.23 3.51
N ASP A 37 5.15 -8.10 4.18
CA ASP A 37 6.58 -7.89 4.41
C ASP A 37 7.39 -9.09 3.92
N ASN A 38 8.29 -8.83 2.99
CA ASN A 38 9.25 -9.80 2.46
C ASN A 38 10.65 -9.22 2.65
N ASP A 39 11.15 -9.27 3.88
CA ASP A 39 12.43 -8.65 4.27
C ASP A 39 12.46 -7.16 3.92
N THR A 40 11.53 -6.39 4.50
CA THR A 40 11.29 -4.94 4.26
C THR A 40 10.66 -4.58 2.91
N LEU A 41 10.59 -5.50 1.96
CA LEU A 41 9.95 -5.27 0.66
C LEU A 41 8.43 -5.48 0.73
N ALA A 42 7.69 -4.63 0.01
CA ALA A 42 6.25 -4.74 -0.20
C ALA A 42 5.87 -5.68 -1.37
N GLU A 43 6.86 -6.41 -1.89
CA GLU A 43 6.76 -7.26 -3.08
C GLU A 43 7.52 -8.58 -2.88
N GLY A 44 7.28 -9.55 -3.75
CA GLY A 44 7.99 -10.82 -3.70
C GLY A 44 8.02 -11.53 -5.04
N ALA A 45 8.98 -12.41 -5.19
CA ALA A 45 9.12 -13.27 -6.36
C ALA A 45 8.48 -14.64 -6.11
N PRO A 46 8.19 -15.41 -7.17
CA PRO A 46 7.75 -16.80 -7.01
C PRO A 46 8.70 -17.60 -6.10
N GLY A 47 8.12 -18.30 -5.13
CA GLY A 47 8.84 -19.07 -4.11
C GLY A 47 9.31 -18.30 -2.87
N ASP A 48 9.14 -16.97 -2.81
CA ASP A 48 9.43 -16.22 -1.59
C ASP A 48 8.45 -16.57 -0.46
N THR A 49 8.93 -16.45 0.77
CA THR A 49 8.11 -16.51 1.98
C THR A 49 7.85 -15.10 2.47
N VAL A 50 6.59 -14.75 2.67
CA VAL A 50 6.13 -13.39 2.93
C VAL A 50 5.27 -13.39 4.18
N THR A 51 5.50 -12.43 5.08
CA THR A 51 4.67 -12.23 6.27
C THR A 51 3.50 -11.29 5.94
N LEU A 52 2.27 -11.72 6.21
CA LEU A 52 1.09 -10.84 6.22
C LEU A 52 0.77 -10.45 7.65
N ARG A 53 0.62 -9.15 7.92
CA ARG A 53 0.06 -8.61 9.17
C ARG A 53 -1.21 -7.84 8.87
N ALA A 54 -2.34 -8.30 9.41
CA ALA A 54 -3.61 -7.61 9.30
C ALA A 54 -3.94 -6.93 10.63
N TYR A 55 -4.23 -5.62 10.59
CA TYR A 55 -4.55 -4.81 11.76
C TYR A 55 -6.02 -4.44 11.80
N PHE A 56 -6.63 -4.48 12.99
CA PHE A 56 -8.04 -4.22 13.19
C PHE A 56 -8.28 -3.34 14.42
N ALA A 57 -9.39 -2.61 14.39
CA ALA A 57 -9.92 -1.87 15.53
C ALA A 57 -11.45 -2.01 15.60
N GLY A 58 -12.03 -1.53 16.70
CA GLY A 58 -13.46 -1.63 16.98
C GLY A 58 -13.76 -2.84 17.85
N ASP A 59 -14.74 -3.66 17.44
CA ASP A 59 -15.06 -4.91 18.13
C ASP A 59 -13.92 -5.91 18.06
N GLN A 60 -13.77 -6.74 19.11
CA GLN A 60 -12.76 -7.78 19.15
C GLN A 60 -12.98 -8.84 18.06
N ILE A 61 -11.90 -9.36 17.48
CA ILE A 61 -11.93 -10.51 16.57
C ILE A 61 -12.31 -11.77 17.36
N ARG A 62 -13.38 -12.45 16.93
CA ARG A 62 -13.88 -13.71 17.53
C ARG A 62 -13.80 -14.88 16.57
N SER A 63 -13.79 -14.61 15.26
CA SER A 63 -13.71 -15.62 14.22
C SER A 63 -13.18 -15.02 12.93
N THR A 64 -12.43 -15.82 12.17
CA THR A 64 -11.84 -15.44 10.90
C THR A 64 -12.02 -16.57 9.90
N LYS A 65 -12.24 -16.21 8.64
CA LYS A 65 -12.23 -17.14 7.52
C LYS A 65 -11.44 -16.53 6.38
N TRP A 66 -10.33 -17.18 6.05
CA TRP A 66 -9.42 -16.75 5.00
C TRP A 66 -9.63 -17.57 3.73
N SER A 67 -9.39 -16.92 2.59
CA SER A 67 -9.22 -17.59 1.30
C SER A 67 -8.30 -16.77 0.41
N VAL A 68 -7.59 -17.45 -0.47
CA VAL A 68 -6.59 -16.84 -1.36
C VAL A 68 -6.95 -17.16 -2.80
N SER A 69 -6.73 -16.23 -3.71
CA SER A 69 -6.75 -16.48 -5.15
C SER A 69 -5.35 -16.29 -5.71
N THR A 70 -4.88 -17.25 -6.49
CA THR A 70 -3.52 -17.27 -7.07
C THR A 70 -3.55 -17.28 -8.59
N GLN A 71 -4.69 -17.55 -9.21
CA GLN A 71 -4.84 -17.62 -10.65
C GLN A 71 -5.55 -16.36 -11.17
N MET A 72 -4.77 -15.33 -11.44
CA MET A 72 -5.26 -14.13 -12.10
C MET A 72 -5.51 -14.41 -13.59
N LEU A 73 -6.64 -13.92 -14.10
CA LEU A 73 -6.98 -13.91 -15.53
C LEU A 73 -6.92 -12.46 -16.01
N LEU A 74 -6.08 -12.22 -17.01
CA LEU A 74 -5.87 -10.88 -17.55
C LEU A 74 -7.15 -10.37 -18.23
N GLY A 75 -7.51 -9.13 -17.91
CA GLY A 75 -8.73 -8.47 -18.37
C GLY A 75 -8.82 -8.18 -19.86
N ALA A 76 -7.81 -8.53 -20.66
CA ALA A 76 -7.80 -8.34 -22.11
C ALA A 76 -9.00 -9.00 -22.82
N LEU A 77 -9.66 -9.98 -22.20
CA LEU A 77 -10.87 -10.63 -22.71
C LEU A 77 -12.18 -10.20 -22.00
N THR A 78 -12.10 -9.60 -20.81
CA THR A 78 -13.26 -9.36 -19.91
C THR A 78 -13.45 -7.91 -19.46
N GLY A 79 -12.55 -6.99 -19.82
CA GLY A 79 -12.61 -5.56 -19.45
C GLY A 79 -12.06 -5.23 -18.06
N SER A 80 -11.83 -6.24 -17.22
CA SER A 80 -11.18 -6.13 -15.90
C SER A 80 -10.47 -7.42 -15.55
N ASP A 81 -9.35 -7.35 -14.83
CA ASP A 81 -8.69 -8.55 -14.30
C ASP A 81 -9.62 -9.30 -13.34
N THR A 82 -9.64 -10.63 -13.46
CA THR A 82 -10.46 -11.51 -12.61
C THR A 82 -9.60 -12.61 -11.99
N PHE A 83 -10.17 -13.40 -11.09
CA PHE A 83 -9.50 -14.54 -10.49
C PHE A 83 -10.29 -15.80 -10.79
N ALA A 84 -9.62 -16.81 -11.34
CA ALA A 84 -10.24 -18.09 -11.70
C ALA A 84 -10.45 -19.01 -10.49
N ASP A 85 -9.66 -18.82 -9.44
CA ASP A 85 -9.60 -19.70 -8.28
C ASP A 85 -9.96 -18.98 -6.97
N THR A 86 -10.31 -19.78 -5.97
CA THR A 86 -10.36 -19.39 -4.57
C THR A 86 -10.03 -20.63 -3.77
N ILE A 87 -8.85 -20.64 -3.16
CA ILE A 87 -8.31 -21.75 -2.38
C ILE A 87 -8.29 -21.40 -0.88
N PRO A 88 -8.35 -22.40 0.01
CA PRO A 88 -8.11 -22.20 1.44
C PRO A 88 -6.70 -21.65 1.71
N LEU A 89 -6.56 -20.82 2.75
CA LEU A 89 -5.28 -20.19 3.13
C LEU A 89 -4.20 -21.23 3.42
N GLU A 90 -4.58 -22.37 4.00
CA GLU A 90 -3.70 -23.46 4.40
C GLU A 90 -2.91 -24.07 3.24
N GLN A 91 -3.32 -23.84 1.99
CA GLN A 91 -2.59 -24.31 0.82
C GLN A 91 -1.32 -23.50 0.51
N VAL A 92 -1.25 -22.24 1.00
CA VAL A 92 -0.11 -21.34 0.77
C VAL A 92 0.57 -20.91 2.06
N MET A 93 -0.13 -20.97 3.20
CA MET A 93 0.39 -20.59 4.50
C MET A 93 1.46 -21.56 5.00
N VAL A 94 2.53 -21.02 5.59
CA VAL A 94 3.57 -21.80 6.28
C VAL A 94 2.96 -22.37 7.56
N PRO A 95 2.97 -23.71 7.75
CA PRO A 95 2.38 -24.33 8.94
C PRO A 95 2.97 -23.79 10.24
N GLY A 96 2.10 -23.44 11.20
CA GLY A 96 2.49 -23.01 12.54
C GLY A 96 2.82 -21.53 12.70
N THR A 97 2.66 -20.70 11.65
CA THR A 97 2.96 -19.25 11.70
C THR A 97 1.73 -18.38 11.98
N TYR A 98 0.54 -18.97 12.01
CA TYR A 98 -0.71 -18.25 12.26
C TYR A 98 -0.84 -17.87 13.74
N HIS A 99 -0.89 -16.56 14.00
CA HIS A 99 -1.04 -16.00 15.33
C HIS A 99 -2.06 -14.87 15.33
N GLU A 100 -2.94 -14.87 16.33
CA GLU A 100 -3.86 -13.76 16.62
C GLU A 100 -3.38 -13.08 17.90
N TYR A 101 -3.20 -11.77 17.84
CA TYR A 101 -2.84 -10.95 18.99
C TYR A 101 -3.97 -9.97 19.25
N SER A 102 -4.45 -9.98 20.49
CA SER A 102 -5.37 -8.96 20.98
C SER A 102 -4.62 -8.09 21.96
N THR A 103 -4.16 -6.92 21.49
CA THR A 103 -3.34 -5.99 22.26
C THR A 103 -4.09 -4.68 22.48
N GLY A 104 -4.74 -4.56 23.63
CA GLY A 104 -5.43 -3.31 24.00
C GLY A 104 -6.61 -3.01 23.08
N LYS A 105 -6.51 -1.91 22.32
CA LYS A 105 -7.56 -1.45 21.39
C LYS A 105 -7.29 -1.83 19.93
N THR A 106 -6.19 -2.54 19.68
CA THR A 106 -5.80 -3.01 18.35
C THR A 106 -5.64 -4.52 18.35
N ASP A 107 -6.43 -5.19 17.52
CA ASP A 107 -6.25 -6.60 17.24
C ASP A 107 -5.37 -6.77 15.99
N SER A 108 -4.59 -7.84 15.93
CA SER A 108 -3.82 -8.19 14.74
C SER A 108 -3.78 -9.69 14.47
N ILE A 109 -3.69 -10.04 13.20
CA ILE A 109 -3.49 -11.42 12.73
C ILE A 109 -2.20 -11.43 11.93
N VAL A 110 -1.32 -12.40 12.22
CA VAL A 110 -0.03 -12.55 11.56
C VAL A 110 0.13 -13.98 11.07
N PHE A 111 0.60 -14.16 9.85
CA PHE A 111 1.03 -15.45 9.32
C PHE A 111 2.01 -15.28 8.17
N ASP A 112 2.79 -16.32 7.90
CA ASP A 112 3.67 -16.38 6.74
C ASP A 112 3.03 -17.23 5.63
N PHE A 113 3.23 -16.86 4.37
CA PHE A 113 2.80 -17.64 3.21
C PHE A 113 3.92 -17.74 2.18
N VAL A 114 3.90 -18.82 1.40
CA VAL A 114 4.83 -19.03 0.28
C VAL A 114 4.14 -18.66 -1.02
N VAL A 115 4.77 -17.78 -1.80
CA VAL A 115 4.30 -17.43 -3.14
C VAL A 115 4.44 -18.66 -4.05
N PRO A 116 3.35 -19.14 -4.71
CA PRO A 116 3.45 -20.31 -5.59
C PRO A 116 4.45 -20.08 -6.73
N LYS A 117 5.36 -21.05 -6.93
CA LYS A 117 6.45 -20.95 -7.92
C LYS A 117 5.96 -20.78 -9.36
N ASP A 118 4.75 -21.24 -9.66
CA ASP A 118 4.18 -21.24 -11.01
C ASP A 118 3.13 -20.15 -11.23
N ILE A 119 2.94 -19.23 -10.29
CA ILE A 119 1.87 -18.22 -10.31
C ILE A 119 1.91 -17.33 -11.58
N ILE A 120 3.10 -16.84 -11.93
CA ILE A 120 3.31 -16.03 -13.14
C ILE A 120 3.07 -16.91 -14.39
N LYS A 121 3.63 -18.12 -14.44
CA LYS A 121 3.46 -19.04 -15.59
C LYS A 121 2.00 -19.39 -15.86
N LYS A 122 1.23 -19.69 -14.81
CA LYS A 122 -0.20 -19.99 -14.91
C LYS A 122 -0.97 -18.83 -15.51
N THR A 123 -0.72 -17.61 -15.04
CA THR A 123 -1.40 -16.39 -15.50
C THR A 123 -1.20 -16.14 -17.00
N PHE A 124 -0.01 -16.39 -17.53
CA PHE A 124 0.33 -16.11 -18.93
C PHE A 124 0.29 -17.34 -19.86
N SER A 125 -0.18 -18.49 -19.37
CA SER A 125 -0.16 -19.77 -20.10
C SER A 125 -0.94 -19.75 -21.43
N GLU A 126 -2.06 -19.03 -21.47
CA GLU A 126 -2.93 -18.92 -22.66
C GLU A 126 -2.55 -17.78 -23.60
N VAL A 127 -1.58 -16.93 -23.22
CA VAL A 127 -1.17 -15.78 -24.04
C VAL A 127 -0.27 -16.27 -25.18
N GLN A 128 -0.67 -15.97 -26.42
CA GLN A 128 0.01 -16.50 -27.60
C GLN A 128 1.22 -15.68 -28.07
N SER A 129 1.30 -14.39 -27.72
CA SER A 129 2.39 -13.51 -28.14
C SER A 129 2.73 -12.51 -27.04
N ILE A 130 4.03 -12.33 -26.80
CA ILE A 130 4.56 -11.31 -25.89
C ILE A 130 4.18 -9.89 -26.31
N LYS A 131 4.02 -9.62 -27.62
CA LYS A 131 3.69 -8.28 -28.13
C LYS A 131 2.36 -7.76 -27.58
N ALA A 132 1.41 -8.65 -27.27
CA ALA A 132 0.14 -8.26 -26.66
C ALA A 132 0.27 -7.73 -25.23
N LEU A 133 1.43 -7.95 -24.58
CA LEU A 133 1.68 -7.59 -23.19
C LEU A 133 2.65 -6.41 -23.04
N LEU A 134 3.50 -6.17 -24.03
CA LEU A 134 4.55 -5.15 -23.94
C LEU A 134 3.95 -3.74 -23.92
N PRO A 135 4.47 -2.83 -23.08
CA PRO A 135 4.06 -1.44 -23.12
C PRO A 135 4.64 -0.71 -24.33
N SER A 136 4.00 0.41 -24.70
CA SER A 136 4.43 1.30 -25.79
C SER A 136 5.84 1.86 -25.62
N ALA A 137 6.35 1.93 -24.39
CA ALA A 137 7.70 2.39 -24.10
C ALA A 137 8.79 1.41 -24.59
N ILE A 138 8.47 0.14 -24.81
CA ILE A 138 9.39 -0.84 -25.39
C ILE A 138 9.28 -0.77 -26.92
N PRO A 139 10.36 -0.39 -27.64
CA PRO A 139 10.34 -0.34 -29.09
C PRO A 139 10.00 -1.69 -29.74
N ASP A 140 9.10 -1.67 -30.72
CA ASP A 140 8.72 -2.85 -31.53
C ASP A 140 9.94 -3.55 -32.17
N SER A 141 11.04 -2.83 -32.41
CA SER A 141 12.28 -3.37 -32.96
C SER A 141 13.00 -4.35 -32.02
N LEU A 142 12.72 -4.31 -30.71
CA LEU A 142 13.33 -5.24 -29.74
C LEU A 142 12.72 -6.63 -29.74
N PHE A 143 11.49 -6.76 -30.22
CA PHE A 143 10.80 -8.04 -30.36
C PHE A 143 10.29 -8.21 -31.80
N GLY A 144 11.02 -7.68 -32.78
CA GLY A 144 10.66 -7.72 -34.20
C GLY A 144 10.92 -9.09 -34.84
N GLY A 145 10.34 -9.32 -36.03
CA GLY A 145 10.62 -10.52 -36.83
C GLY A 145 10.01 -11.81 -36.26
N ALA A 146 10.74 -12.92 -36.31
CA ALA A 146 10.28 -14.23 -35.83
C ALA A 146 10.02 -14.26 -34.31
N GLN A 147 10.69 -13.37 -33.58
CA GLN A 147 10.65 -13.20 -32.13
C GLN A 147 9.37 -12.52 -31.64
N SER A 148 8.63 -11.84 -32.54
CA SER A 148 7.30 -11.30 -32.24
C SER A 148 6.26 -12.38 -31.90
N ASN A 149 6.54 -13.63 -32.30
CA ASN A 149 5.73 -14.81 -31.98
C ASN A 149 6.21 -15.56 -30.74
N TYR A 150 7.17 -15.02 -29.99
CA TYR A 150 7.57 -15.62 -28.72
C TYR A 150 6.38 -15.67 -27.78
N LYS A 151 6.12 -16.85 -27.24
CA LYS A 151 5.12 -17.02 -26.20
C LYS A 151 5.71 -16.44 -24.90
N PRO A 152 4.92 -15.69 -24.12
CA PRO A 152 5.34 -15.21 -22.80
C PRO A 152 5.97 -16.28 -21.92
N ILE A 153 5.46 -17.52 -21.99
CA ILE A 153 5.96 -18.64 -21.19
C ILE A 153 7.45 -18.95 -21.45
N ASP A 154 7.93 -18.79 -22.68
CA ASP A 154 9.31 -19.06 -23.04
C ASP A 154 10.25 -18.02 -22.40
N ILE A 155 9.84 -16.76 -22.40
CA ILE A 155 10.57 -15.66 -21.77
C ILE A 155 10.53 -15.81 -20.24
N ILE A 156 9.38 -16.17 -19.66
CA ILE A 156 9.24 -16.41 -18.22
C ILE A 156 10.15 -17.55 -17.77
N ASN A 157 10.23 -18.66 -18.53
CA ASN A 157 11.12 -19.78 -18.19
C ASN A 157 12.60 -19.37 -18.17
N LEU A 158 13.00 -18.47 -19.07
CA LEU A 158 14.35 -17.93 -19.06
C LEU A 158 14.56 -17.01 -17.86
N ILE A 159 13.64 -16.09 -17.57
CA ILE A 159 13.71 -15.22 -16.39
C ILE A 159 13.80 -16.04 -15.09
N ASP A 160 13.03 -17.13 -14.95
CA ASP A 160 13.11 -18.04 -13.80
C ASP A 160 14.51 -18.66 -13.64
N THR A 161 15.08 -19.11 -14.76
CA THR A 161 16.42 -19.70 -14.78
C THR A 161 17.44 -18.66 -14.31
N LEU A 162 17.33 -17.43 -14.81
CA LEU A 162 18.19 -16.31 -14.42
C LEU A 162 18.00 -15.91 -12.95
N ALA A 163 16.76 -15.86 -12.48
CA ALA A 163 16.43 -15.54 -11.09
C ALA A 163 17.03 -16.58 -10.12
N THR A 164 17.11 -17.85 -10.52
CA THR A 164 17.71 -18.93 -9.71
C THR A 164 19.23 -18.77 -9.56
N VAL A 165 19.89 -18.14 -10.53
CA VAL A 165 21.34 -17.93 -10.54
C VAL A 165 21.72 -16.46 -10.34
N SER A 166 20.80 -15.60 -9.89
CA SER A 166 20.97 -14.14 -9.89
C SER A 166 22.17 -13.67 -9.07
N GLN A 167 22.50 -14.38 -7.98
CA GLN A 167 23.70 -14.13 -7.17
C GLN A 167 25.04 -14.27 -7.94
N PHE A 168 25.04 -14.96 -9.07
CA PHE A 168 26.20 -15.15 -9.95
C PHE A 168 26.09 -14.34 -11.25
N LEU A 169 24.96 -13.65 -11.48
CA LEU A 169 24.78 -12.83 -12.66
C LEU A 169 25.59 -11.55 -12.52
N THR A 170 26.35 -11.23 -13.56
CA THR A 170 26.93 -9.91 -13.76
C THR A 170 26.25 -9.24 -14.95
N PRO A 171 26.30 -7.90 -15.06
CA PRO A 171 25.80 -7.20 -16.24
C PRO A 171 26.35 -7.79 -17.56
N GLN A 172 27.63 -8.18 -17.59
CA GLN A 172 28.26 -8.77 -18.78
C GLN A 172 27.70 -10.17 -19.11
N ILE A 173 27.43 -11.00 -18.12
CA ILE A 173 26.82 -12.32 -18.34
C ILE A 173 25.40 -12.13 -18.91
N PHE A 174 24.66 -11.17 -18.37
CA PHE A 174 23.32 -10.86 -18.84
C PHE A 174 23.28 -10.29 -20.26
N GLU A 175 24.21 -9.40 -20.60
CA GLU A 175 24.38 -8.89 -21.96
C GLU A 175 24.63 -10.00 -22.98
N ASN A 176 25.39 -11.04 -22.61
CA ASN A 176 25.63 -12.21 -23.47
C ASN A 176 24.39 -13.10 -23.65
N LEU A 177 23.48 -13.10 -22.68
CA LEU A 177 22.20 -13.82 -22.74
C LEU A 177 21.12 -13.02 -23.48
N LEU A 178 21.37 -11.73 -23.73
CA LEU A 178 20.43 -10.78 -24.27
C LEU A 178 19.96 -11.09 -25.71
N PRO A 179 20.84 -11.50 -26.66
CA PRO A 179 20.38 -11.88 -28.00
C PRO A 179 19.45 -13.10 -27.98
N ILE A 180 19.52 -13.93 -26.94
CA ILE A 180 18.63 -15.08 -26.75
C ILE A 180 17.23 -14.61 -26.31
N LEU A 181 17.17 -13.61 -25.41
CA LEU A 181 15.92 -13.06 -24.88
C LEU A 181 15.09 -12.31 -25.92
N THR A 182 15.76 -11.57 -26.82
CA THR A 182 15.07 -10.58 -27.66
C THR A 182 15.39 -10.67 -29.14
N GLY A 183 16.42 -11.44 -29.52
CA GLY A 183 16.91 -11.47 -30.90
C GLY A 183 17.63 -10.19 -31.34
N SER A 184 17.80 -9.21 -30.45
CA SER A 184 18.56 -7.99 -30.75
C SER A 184 20.02 -8.12 -30.33
N ASN A 185 20.93 -7.69 -31.20
CA ASN A 185 22.36 -7.57 -30.91
C ASN A 185 22.72 -6.23 -30.24
N SER A 186 21.74 -5.33 -30.00
CA SER A 186 21.97 -4.05 -29.33
C SER A 186 21.86 -4.19 -27.80
N ALA A 187 22.97 -4.54 -27.16
CA ALA A 187 23.10 -4.69 -25.70
C ALA A 187 22.51 -3.51 -24.91
N ASP A 188 22.80 -2.28 -25.36
CA ASP A 188 22.39 -1.02 -24.74
C ASP A 188 20.87 -0.82 -24.66
N SER A 189 20.11 -1.53 -25.50
CA SER A 189 18.68 -1.30 -25.59
C SER A 189 17.91 -2.01 -24.49
N LEU A 190 18.28 -3.23 -24.10
CA LEU A 190 17.46 -3.98 -23.14
C LEU A 190 17.80 -3.80 -21.69
N ILE A 191 19.03 -3.48 -21.29
CA ILE A 191 19.28 -3.10 -19.88
C ILE A 191 18.36 -1.93 -19.49
N LYS A 192 18.12 -1.01 -20.43
CA LYS A 192 17.17 0.10 -20.30
C LYS A 192 15.72 -0.35 -20.15
N TYR A 193 15.27 -1.37 -20.90
CA TYR A 193 13.87 -1.82 -20.93
C TYR A 193 13.60 -3.08 -20.10
N PHE A 194 14.62 -3.69 -19.50
CA PHE A 194 14.49 -4.90 -18.69
C PHE A 194 13.54 -4.70 -17.50
N PRO A 195 13.59 -3.57 -16.76
CA PRO A 195 12.59 -3.29 -15.72
C PRO A 195 11.15 -3.32 -16.24
N LEU A 196 10.87 -2.75 -17.42
CA LEU A 196 9.55 -2.80 -18.06
C LEU A 196 9.16 -4.23 -18.51
N LEU A 197 10.14 -5.01 -18.95
CA LEU A 197 9.91 -6.43 -19.28
C LEU A 197 9.55 -7.23 -18.01
N LEU A 198 10.24 -7.01 -16.89
CA LEU A 198 9.90 -7.63 -15.61
C LEU A 198 8.49 -7.23 -15.15
N GLN A 199 8.18 -5.94 -15.23
CA GLN A 199 6.88 -5.39 -14.88
C GLN A 199 5.74 -5.96 -15.75
N THR A 200 6.02 -6.29 -17.02
CA THR A 200 5.06 -6.97 -17.90
C THR A 200 4.55 -8.28 -17.28
N PHE A 201 5.39 -8.97 -16.52
CA PHE A 201 5.08 -10.25 -15.87
C PHE A 201 4.63 -10.13 -14.41
N THR A 202 4.41 -8.92 -13.89
CA THR A 202 3.81 -8.74 -12.56
C THR A 202 2.39 -9.28 -12.54
N VAL A 203 2.05 -10.01 -11.48
CA VAL A 203 0.71 -10.57 -11.21
C VAL A 203 0.31 -10.32 -9.76
N ASN A 204 -0.99 -10.36 -9.46
CA ASN A 204 -1.47 -10.21 -8.09
C ASN A 204 -1.92 -11.54 -7.49
N MET A 205 -1.58 -11.78 -6.23
CA MET A 205 -2.32 -12.67 -5.34
C MET A 205 -3.43 -11.87 -4.64
N LYS A 206 -4.61 -12.45 -4.44
CA LYS A 206 -5.70 -11.80 -3.70
C LYS A 206 -6.02 -12.57 -2.43
N PHE A 207 -5.94 -11.89 -1.30
CA PHE A 207 -6.33 -12.39 0.02
C PHE A 207 -7.72 -11.88 0.34
N ASN A 208 -8.63 -12.77 0.73
CA ASN A 208 -9.96 -12.42 1.21
C ASN A 208 -10.11 -12.91 2.64
N LEU A 209 -10.54 -11.99 3.50
CA LEU A 209 -10.90 -12.28 4.88
C LEU A 209 -12.37 -11.98 5.11
N LEU A 210 -13.04 -12.88 5.81
CA LEU A 210 -14.29 -12.63 6.50
C LEU A 210 -14.04 -12.76 8.01
N ALA A 211 -14.07 -11.66 8.74
CA ALA A 211 -13.97 -11.65 10.20
C ALA A 211 -15.35 -11.37 10.82
N ASN A 212 -15.66 -12.03 11.95
CA ASN A 212 -16.92 -11.89 12.69
C ASN A 212 -18.22 -12.06 11.86
N SER A 213 -18.13 -12.68 10.68
CA SER A 213 -19.21 -12.88 9.71
C SER A 213 -19.71 -11.64 8.96
N ASP A 214 -19.20 -10.45 9.25
CA ASP A 214 -19.65 -9.17 8.68
C ASP A 214 -18.51 -8.31 8.09
N CYS A 215 -17.33 -8.33 8.70
CA CYS A 215 -16.16 -7.60 8.22
C CYS A 215 -15.49 -8.33 7.05
N ARG A 216 -15.73 -7.84 5.82
CA ARG A 216 -15.16 -8.37 4.58
C ARG A 216 -14.02 -7.51 4.08
N VAL A 217 -12.85 -8.11 3.96
CA VAL A 217 -11.61 -7.41 3.56
C VAL A 217 -10.99 -8.12 2.38
N LYS A 218 -10.42 -7.32 1.47
CA LYS A 218 -9.62 -7.81 0.34
C LYS A 218 -8.25 -7.13 0.39
N GLY A 219 -7.19 -7.91 0.27
CA GLY A 219 -5.83 -7.41 0.07
C GLY A 219 -5.26 -8.00 -1.22
N TYR A 220 -4.39 -7.24 -1.87
CA TYR A 220 -3.67 -7.67 -3.06
C TYR A 220 -2.18 -7.62 -2.79
N TYR A 221 -1.47 -8.65 -3.20
CA TYR A 221 -0.01 -8.74 -3.09
C TYR A 221 0.59 -8.93 -4.47
N SER A 222 1.49 -8.02 -4.85
CA SER A 222 2.14 -8.04 -6.16
C SER A 222 3.31 -9.01 -6.17
N VAL A 223 3.26 -9.95 -7.10
CA VAL A 223 4.31 -10.94 -7.35
C VAL A 223 5.07 -10.57 -8.62
N ARG A 224 6.38 -10.36 -8.50
CA ARG A 224 7.28 -9.95 -9.61
C ARG A 224 8.73 -10.36 -9.34
N TYR A 225 9.56 -10.33 -10.38
CA TYR A 225 10.97 -10.73 -10.26
C TYR A 225 11.93 -9.59 -9.88
N ASN A 226 11.45 -8.36 -9.72
CA ASN A 226 12.30 -7.18 -9.55
C ASN A 226 13.33 -7.36 -8.41
N SER A 227 12.90 -7.81 -7.24
CA SER A 227 13.77 -8.10 -6.10
C SER A 227 14.89 -9.12 -6.39
N ARG A 228 14.71 -10.05 -7.34
CA ARG A 228 15.75 -11.01 -7.75
C ARG A 228 16.87 -10.38 -8.55
N PHE A 229 16.60 -9.24 -9.19
CA PHE A 229 17.48 -8.60 -10.15
C PHE A 229 18.01 -7.22 -9.68
N SER A 230 17.40 -6.62 -8.66
CA SER A 230 17.74 -5.26 -8.19
C SER A 230 19.18 -5.11 -7.69
N SER A 231 19.77 -6.17 -7.13
CA SER A 231 21.18 -6.16 -6.70
C SER A 231 22.18 -6.20 -7.86
N VAL A 232 21.77 -6.74 -9.02
CA VAL A 232 22.60 -6.85 -10.24
C VAL A 232 22.36 -5.66 -11.16
N PHE A 233 21.12 -5.17 -11.20
CA PHE A 233 20.66 -4.07 -12.05
C PHE A 233 20.08 -2.96 -11.18
N PRO A 234 20.87 -1.94 -10.79
CA PRO A 234 20.42 -0.86 -9.92
C PRO A 234 19.24 -0.05 -10.48
N ASN A 235 18.96 -0.14 -11.78
CA ASN A 235 17.82 0.50 -12.43
C ASN A 235 16.53 -0.33 -12.37
N VAL A 236 16.55 -1.54 -11.81
CA VAL A 236 15.33 -2.32 -11.56
C VAL A 236 14.71 -1.82 -10.25
N PRO A 237 13.55 -1.13 -10.31
CA PRO A 237 12.91 -0.58 -9.13
C PRO A 237 12.31 -1.70 -8.28
N VAL A 238 12.41 -1.56 -6.96
CA VAL A 238 11.73 -2.38 -5.96
C VAL A 238 10.95 -1.45 -5.04
N ASN A 239 9.91 -1.96 -4.39
CA ASN A 239 9.19 -1.19 -3.37
C ASN A 239 9.38 -1.75 -1.96
N ARG A 240 9.58 -0.86 -0.99
CA ARG A 240 9.67 -1.14 0.44
C ARG A 240 8.41 -0.70 1.18
N ASN A 241 8.17 -1.31 2.33
CA ASN A 241 7.17 -0.77 3.25
C ASN A 241 7.66 0.59 3.80
N PRO A 242 6.82 1.64 3.80
CA PRO A 242 7.18 2.92 4.39
C PRO A 242 7.44 2.79 5.90
N LEU A 243 8.16 3.76 6.46
CA LEU A 243 8.47 3.81 7.89
C LEU A 243 7.83 5.02 8.56
N ILE A 244 7.06 4.79 9.62
CA ILE A 244 6.62 5.84 10.54
C ILE A 244 7.68 6.01 11.63
N LYS A 245 8.54 7.03 11.49
CA LYS A 245 9.58 7.32 12.48
C LYS A 245 8.96 7.78 13.79
N SER A 246 8.11 8.78 13.72
CA SER A 246 7.37 9.32 14.87
C SER A 246 6.01 9.87 14.45
N ILE A 247 5.14 10.04 15.43
CA ILE A 247 3.92 10.83 15.29
C ILE A 247 4.08 12.02 16.23
N ASN A 248 4.04 13.22 15.71
CA ASN A 248 4.22 14.43 16.49
C ASN A 248 2.86 15.13 16.68
N LEU A 249 2.62 15.62 17.89
CA LEU A 249 1.50 16.50 18.21
C LEU A 249 2.01 17.92 18.44
N TYR A 250 1.60 18.84 17.58
CA TYR A 250 1.85 20.27 17.73
C TYR A 250 0.70 20.94 18.46
N THR A 251 1.05 21.78 19.42
CA THR A 251 0.14 22.69 20.13
C THR A 251 0.40 24.11 19.64
N VAL A 252 -0.60 24.70 18.99
CA VAL A 252 -0.50 25.98 18.29
C VAL A 252 -1.47 26.97 18.93
N LYS A 253 -0.98 28.16 19.26
CA LYS A 253 -1.82 29.18 19.91
C LYS A 253 -2.89 29.74 18.95
N GLY A 254 -4.10 29.87 19.48
CA GLY A 254 -5.28 30.38 18.78
C GLY A 254 -6.11 29.29 18.09
N ASN A 255 -7.24 29.69 17.53
CA ASN A 255 -8.12 28.82 16.74
C ASN A 255 -7.66 28.82 15.28
N ARG A 256 -6.86 27.81 14.90
CA ARG A 256 -6.28 27.64 13.58
C ARG A 256 -6.96 26.46 12.88
N SER A 257 -7.30 26.63 11.60
CA SER A 257 -7.83 25.56 10.76
C SER A 257 -6.76 24.77 10.03
N SER A 258 -5.57 25.35 9.86
CA SER A 258 -4.41 24.76 9.19
C SER A 258 -3.13 25.11 9.96
N PHE A 259 -2.09 24.31 9.72
CA PHE A 259 -0.77 24.48 10.31
C PHE A 259 0.28 23.85 9.39
N ASP A 260 1.40 24.53 9.24
CA ASP A 260 2.59 24.05 8.56
C ASP A 260 3.81 24.19 9.51
N PRO A 261 4.41 23.09 9.98
CA PRO A 261 5.50 23.13 10.95
C PRO A 261 6.77 23.83 10.43
N ASP A 262 6.94 23.96 9.12
CA ASP A 262 8.10 24.63 8.52
C ASP A 262 7.93 26.16 8.48
N ASN A 263 6.68 26.64 8.46
CA ASN A 263 6.35 28.05 8.22
C ASN A 263 5.64 28.73 9.40
N ASP A 264 4.93 27.98 10.24
CA ASP A 264 4.14 28.47 11.35
C ASP A 264 4.84 28.30 12.70
N SER A 265 4.57 29.21 13.63
CA SER A 265 5.05 29.08 15.01
C SER A 265 4.14 28.15 15.83
N TYR A 266 4.75 27.33 16.67
CA TYR A 266 4.08 26.45 17.62
C TYR A 266 4.63 26.66 19.03
N GLU A 267 3.82 26.35 20.04
CA GLU A 267 4.20 26.49 21.45
C GLU A 267 4.92 25.23 21.95
N LYS A 268 4.45 24.07 21.52
CA LYS A 268 4.97 22.77 21.95
C LYS A 268 4.83 21.74 20.84
N VAL A 269 5.82 20.85 20.75
CA VAL A 269 5.73 19.60 20.00
C VAL A 269 5.91 18.44 20.98
N THR A 270 5.07 17.43 20.88
CA THR A 270 5.14 16.21 21.70
C THR A 270 5.17 15.00 20.78
N GLU A 271 6.23 14.19 20.87
CA GLU A 271 6.25 12.90 20.20
C GLU A 271 5.32 11.91 20.91
N LEU A 272 4.39 11.32 20.16
CA LEU A 272 3.42 10.36 20.66
C LEU A 272 4.00 8.93 20.62
N SER A 273 3.93 8.27 21.76
CA SER A 273 4.25 6.85 21.91
C SER A 273 3.02 5.99 21.57
N SER A 274 3.17 4.66 21.51
CA SER A 274 2.02 3.79 21.22
C SER A 274 0.97 3.77 22.34
N THR A 275 1.36 3.99 23.59
CA THR A 275 0.48 3.86 24.76
C THR A 275 0.86 4.86 25.85
N ASN A 276 -0.05 5.16 26.77
CA ASN A 276 0.19 6.03 27.94
C ASN A 276 0.45 7.50 27.60
N ASN A 277 -0.07 7.98 26.47
CA ASN A 277 0.01 9.40 26.14
C ASN A 277 -0.96 10.21 27.01
N THR A 278 -0.55 11.39 27.47
CA THR A 278 -1.45 12.38 28.08
C THR A 278 -1.35 13.67 27.27
N ILE A 279 -2.48 14.11 26.71
CA ILE A 279 -2.55 15.32 25.89
C ILE A 279 -3.29 16.40 26.67
N ASP A 280 -2.62 17.52 26.91
CA ASP A 280 -3.20 18.68 27.59
C ASP A 280 -4.04 19.52 26.64
N ILE A 281 -5.33 19.65 26.96
CA ILE A 281 -6.31 20.37 26.13
C ILE A 281 -6.66 21.73 26.76
N ASP A 282 -6.32 22.79 26.04
CA ASP A 282 -6.61 24.19 26.34
C ASP A 282 -7.45 24.77 25.19
N THR A 283 -8.53 25.45 25.55
CA THR A 283 -9.46 26.09 24.60
C THR A 283 -8.84 27.23 23.80
N SER A 284 -7.70 27.77 24.24
CA SER A 284 -6.98 28.85 23.56
C SER A 284 -6.01 28.33 22.48
N HIS A 285 -5.95 27.02 22.24
CA HIS A 285 -5.04 26.37 21.28
C HIS A 285 -5.75 25.51 20.25
N SER A 286 -5.01 25.18 19.20
CA SER A 286 -5.33 24.17 18.19
C SER A 286 -4.26 23.09 18.17
N TYR A 287 -4.65 21.88 17.77
CA TYR A 287 -3.84 20.68 17.84
C TYR A 287 -3.69 20.05 16.46
N PHE A 288 -2.44 19.73 16.09
CA PHE A 288 -2.13 19.14 14.79
C PHE A 288 -1.23 17.92 14.95
N LEU A 289 -1.62 16.82 14.33
CA LEU A 289 -0.87 15.59 14.24
C LEU A 289 -0.03 15.62 12.96
N GLU A 290 1.21 15.19 13.03
CA GLU A 290 2.10 15.01 11.88
C GLU A 290 2.72 13.62 11.93
N VAL A 291 2.75 12.94 10.80
CA VAL A 291 3.57 11.74 10.64
C VAL A 291 4.95 12.14 10.13
N ILE A 292 5.99 11.77 10.89
CA ILE A 292 7.36 11.96 10.46
C ILE A 292 7.82 10.72 9.70
N HIS A 293 8.11 10.93 8.42
CA HIS A 293 8.74 9.96 7.53
C HIS A 293 10.20 10.32 7.31
N PRO A 294 11.13 9.35 7.32
CA PRO A 294 12.51 9.61 6.95
C PRO A 294 12.64 9.78 5.43
N ASP A 295 13.18 10.91 4.97
CA ASP A 295 13.39 11.21 3.54
C ASP A 295 14.23 10.16 2.79
N SER A 296 15.06 9.40 3.52
CA SER A 296 16.00 8.41 2.97
C SER A 296 15.36 7.12 2.43
N ILE A 297 14.03 6.98 2.50
CA ILE A 297 13.32 5.73 2.15
C ILE A 297 12.28 5.98 1.04
N THR A 298 12.46 7.02 0.21
CA THR A 298 11.60 7.21 -0.96
C THR A 298 12.07 6.30 -2.10
N ASP A 299 11.24 5.33 -2.47
CA ASP A 299 11.50 4.47 -3.62
C ASP A 299 11.09 5.14 -4.94
N ILE A 300 11.61 4.60 -6.03
CA ILE A 300 11.34 5.05 -7.39
C ILE A 300 10.63 3.90 -8.10
N GLY A 301 9.51 4.20 -8.74
CA GLY A 301 8.83 3.27 -9.65
C GLY A 301 9.10 3.61 -11.11
N GLN A 302 8.57 2.78 -12.01
CA GLN A 302 8.63 3.03 -13.45
C GLN A 302 7.25 2.96 -14.07
N GLU A 303 6.83 4.05 -14.72
CA GLU A 303 5.58 4.09 -15.45
C GLU A 303 5.60 3.08 -16.59
N PHE A 304 4.59 2.21 -16.63
CA PHE A 304 4.50 1.14 -17.62
C PHE A 304 4.42 1.70 -19.03
N THR A 305 3.61 2.75 -19.25
CA THR A 305 3.35 3.30 -20.60
C THR A 305 4.48 4.13 -21.18
N THR A 306 5.16 4.92 -20.36
CA THR A 306 6.19 5.88 -20.80
C THR A 306 7.62 5.39 -20.54
N GLY A 307 7.79 4.45 -19.61
CA GLY A 307 9.10 4.01 -19.15
C GLY A 307 9.81 5.04 -18.26
N SER A 308 9.13 6.10 -17.85
CA SER A 308 9.71 7.16 -17.02
C SER A 308 9.83 6.69 -15.58
N TYR A 309 10.95 7.04 -14.95
CA TYR A 309 11.15 6.81 -13.52
C TYR A 309 10.48 7.95 -12.74
N VAL A 310 9.66 7.59 -11.77
CA VAL A 310 8.86 8.54 -10.98
C VAL A 310 9.08 8.19 -9.50
N PRO A 311 9.35 9.18 -8.63
CA PRO A 311 9.38 8.94 -7.20
C PRO A 311 7.97 8.60 -6.71
N GLU A 312 7.87 7.71 -5.72
CA GLU A 312 6.59 7.48 -5.06
C GLU A 312 6.17 8.66 -4.19
N PHE A 313 4.90 8.64 -3.78
CA PHE A 313 4.35 9.59 -2.82
C PHE A 313 3.76 8.83 -1.64
N PHE A 314 3.84 9.42 -0.44
CA PHE A 314 3.27 8.83 0.77
C PHE A 314 1.98 9.52 1.17
N HIS A 315 1.03 8.71 1.64
CA HIS A 315 -0.24 9.14 2.18
C HIS A 315 -0.40 8.65 3.61
N ALA A 316 -0.82 9.53 4.53
CA ALA A 316 -1.21 9.14 5.88
C ALA A 316 -2.73 9.11 6.00
N GLU A 317 -3.28 7.94 6.28
CA GLU A 317 -4.70 7.75 6.58
C GLU A 317 -4.87 7.55 8.09
N TRP A 318 -5.66 8.42 8.70
CA TRP A 318 -5.91 8.40 10.13
C TRP A 318 -7.23 7.70 10.45
N PHE A 319 -7.27 7.02 11.59
CA PHE A 319 -8.48 6.48 12.19
C PHE A 319 -8.53 6.86 13.65
N TYR A 320 -9.73 7.00 14.21
CA TYR A 320 -9.84 7.46 15.60
C TYR A 320 -11.10 6.98 16.31
N LYS A 321 -11.02 6.85 17.64
CA LYS A 321 -12.13 6.45 18.50
C LYS A 321 -12.05 7.14 19.87
N ASN A 322 -13.19 7.61 20.37
CA ASN A 322 -13.35 7.88 21.80
C ASN A 322 -13.60 6.56 22.52
N GLU A 323 -12.72 6.19 23.45
CA GLU A 323 -12.84 4.92 24.17
C GLU A 323 -13.81 5.01 25.35
N THR A 324 -14.01 6.22 25.88
CA THR A 324 -15.05 6.46 26.89
C THR A 324 -16.42 6.52 26.21
N GLN A 325 -17.21 5.46 26.35
CA GLN A 325 -18.60 5.45 25.89
C GLN A 325 -19.52 6.14 26.91
N LEU A 326 -20.35 7.07 26.44
CA LEU A 326 -21.40 7.73 27.23
C LEU A 326 -22.75 7.54 26.52
N SER A 327 -23.81 7.33 27.29
CA SER A 327 -25.13 6.89 26.79
C SER A 327 -25.92 7.95 26.00
N GLU A 328 -25.57 9.23 26.11
CA GLU A 328 -26.27 10.36 25.46
C GLU A 328 -25.28 11.42 25.00
N VAL A 329 -24.67 11.23 23.83
CA VAL A 329 -23.63 12.14 23.31
C VAL A 329 -24.03 12.61 21.94
N ASN A 330 -23.99 13.93 21.75
CA ASN A 330 -24.12 14.50 20.41
C ASN A 330 -22.84 14.17 19.63
N PHE A 331 -22.97 13.63 18.41
CA PHE A 331 -21.83 13.32 17.53
C PHE A 331 -20.86 14.50 17.32
N ASP A 332 -21.35 15.74 17.39
CA ASP A 332 -20.52 16.95 17.29
C ASP A 332 -19.62 17.20 18.51
N GLN A 333 -19.85 16.49 19.63
CA GLN A 333 -19.03 16.57 20.84
C GLN A 333 -17.91 15.53 20.88
N LEU A 334 -17.88 14.61 19.93
CA LEU A 334 -16.85 13.57 19.84
C LEU A 334 -15.54 14.14 19.31
N MET A 335 -14.46 13.41 19.58
CA MET A 335 -13.18 13.67 18.95
C MET A 335 -13.32 13.53 17.43
N SER A 336 -12.58 14.34 16.68
CA SER A 336 -12.47 14.23 15.24
C SER A 336 -11.04 14.52 14.77
N ILE A 337 -10.58 13.78 13.78
CA ILE A 337 -9.36 14.11 13.04
C ILE A 337 -9.77 14.57 11.64
N GLN A 338 -9.29 15.74 11.24
CA GLN A 338 -9.62 16.39 9.97
C GLN A 338 -8.40 16.44 9.06
N ALA A 339 -8.62 16.20 7.76
CA ALA A 339 -7.56 16.35 6.76
C ALA A 339 -7.09 17.81 6.71
N SER A 340 -5.78 18.02 6.66
CA SER A 340 -5.17 19.33 6.40
C SER A 340 -4.85 19.45 4.91
N GLN A 341 -4.19 20.55 4.53
CA GLN A 341 -3.74 20.78 3.14
C GLN A 341 -2.60 19.83 2.72
N SER A 342 -1.86 19.26 3.66
CA SER A 342 -0.80 18.26 3.39
C SER A 342 -1.27 16.85 3.74
N SER A 343 -0.74 15.85 3.04
CA SER A 343 -1.08 14.44 3.24
C SER A 343 -0.59 13.86 4.58
N ASN A 344 0.38 14.51 5.23
CA ASN A 344 1.02 14.01 6.45
C ASN A 344 0.57 14.73 7.72
N ILE A 345 -0.15 15.86 7.59
CA ILE A 345 -0.64 16.65 8.72
C ILE A 345 -2.16 16.54 8.81
N ALA A 346 -2.64 16.34 10.03
CA ALA A 346 -4.07 16.30 10.31
C ALA A 346 -4.40 17.17 11.53
N ARG A 347 -5.55 17.82 11.51
CA ARG A 347 -6.04 18.60 12.65
C ARG A 347 -6.74 17.67 13.62
N LEU A 348 -6.29 17.65 14.87
CA LEU A 348 -6.98 16.95 15.95
C LEU A 348 -7.97 17.91 16.62
N LEU A 349 -9.24 17.55 16.60
CA LEU A 349 -10.30 18.15 17.40
C LEU A 349 -10.57 17.22 18.58
N PRO A 350 -10.11 17.55 19.80
CA PRO A 350 -10.44 16.79 21.00
C PRO A 350 -11.96 16.78 21.22
N SER A 351 -12.45 15.79 21.98
CA SER A 351 -13.85 15.78 22.41
C SER A 351 -14.19 17.05 23.18
N LEU A 352 -15.39 17.58 22.94
CA LEU A 352 -15.92 18.73 23.66
C LEU A 352 -16.49 18.34 25.03
N ASP A 353 -16.99 17.11 25.16
CA ASP A 353 -17.40 16.56 26.45
C ASP A 353 -16.17 16.12 27.26
N LYS A 354 -15.85 16.89 28.30
CA LYS A 354 -14.67 16.66 29.15
C LYS A 354 -14.68 15.34 29.92
N ARG A 355 -15.81 14.62 29.95
CA ARG A 355 -15.90 13.27 30.52
C ARG A 355 -15.29 12.22 29.59
N MET A 356 -15.20 12.50 28.28
CA MET A 356 -14.56 11.63 27.30
C MET A 356 -13.06 11.86 27.27
N VAL A 357 -12.36 11.19 28.17
CA VAL A 357 -10.93 11.39 28.34
C VAL A 357 -10.11 10.37 27.56
N ASP A 358 -10.57 9.13 27.42
CA ASP A 358 -9.78 8.08 26.77
C ASP A 358 -9.95 8.10 25.25
N PHE A 359 -8.84 8.01 24.52
CA PHE A 359 -8.82 8.00 23.06
C PHE A 359 -7.89 6.90 22.51
N SER A 360 -8.22 6.47 21.29
CA SER A 360 -7.34 5.71 20.43
C SER A 360 -7.27 6.37 19.06
N ILE A 361 -6.07 6.47 18.52
CA ILE A 361 -5.75 6.99 17.20
C ILE A 361 -4.89 5.95 16.50
N TRP A 362 -5.17 5.70 15.23
CA TRP A 362 -4.35 4.86 14.38
C TRP A 362 -3.94 5.64 13.15
N VAL A 363 -2.75 5.39 12.66
CA VAL A 363 -2.32 5.89 11.37
C VAL A 363 -1.79 4.74 10.53
N VAL A 364 -2.26 4.70 9.29
CA VAL A 364 -1.74 3.87 8.22
C VAL A 364 -1.03 4.79 7.25
N VAL A 365 0.23 4.51 6.97
CA VAL A 365 0.94 5.17 5.87
C VAL A 365 1.12 4.19 4.75
N TYR A 366 0.80 4.61 3.54
CA TYR A 366 1.03 3.82 2.35
C TYR A 366 1.68 4.66 1.25
N ASP A 367 2.46 3.98 0.42
CA ASP A 367 3.00 4.57 -0.81
C ASP A 367 2.00 4.46 -1.96
N ASP A 368 2.09 5.38 -2.91
CA ASP A 368 1.36 5.32 -4.17
C ASP A 368 2.24 5.83 -5.32
N LEU A 369 2.01 5.24 -6.50
CA LEU A 369 2.65 5.66 -7.74
C LEU A 369 1.72 5.36 -8.93
N TYR A 370 1.38 6.42 -9.65
CA TYR A 370 0.54 6.31 -10.84
C TYR A 370 1.30 5.76 -12.04
N GLY A 371 0.64 4.88 -12.80
CA GLY A 371 1.13 4.39 -14.09
C GLY A 371 2.00 3.14 -14.03
N GLU A 372 2.36 2.65 -12.86
CA GLU A 372 3.06 1.36 -12.72
C GLU A 372 2.05 0.19 -12.69
N LYS A 373 2.22 -0.78 -13.60
CA LYS A 373 1.36 -1.97 -13.67
C LYS A 373 1.47 -2.79 -12.38
N PHE A 374 0.34 -2.94 -11.69
CA PHE A 374 0.22 -3.69 -10.42
C PHE A 374 1.32 -3.32 -9.42
N ARG A 375 1.55 -2.02 -9.22
CA ARG A 375 2.48 -1.50 -8.22
C ARG A 375 2.29 -2.25 -6.89
N PRO A 376 3.34 -2.87 -6.33
CA PRO A 376 3.26 -3.40 -4.96
C PRO A 376 3.08 -2.23 -4.01
N VAL A 377 2.01 -2.18 -3.24
CA VAL A 377 1.76 -1.05 -2.32
C VAL A 377 2.36 -1.40 -0.96
N GLY A 378 3.27 -0.56 -0.48
CA GLY A 378 3.85 -0.69 0.85
C GLY A 378 2.97 -0.04 1.90
N PHE A 379 2.97 -0.63 3.10
CA PHE A 379 2.19 -0.12 4.23
C PHE A 379 3.02 -0.07 5.52
N SER A 380 2.74 0.95 6.34
CA SER A 380 3.21 1.11 7.71
C SER A 380 2.02 1.40 8.60
N PHE A 381 2.05 0.90 9.83
CA PHE A 381 0.95 1.08 10.78
C PHE A 381 1.48 1.46 12.16
N ARG A 382 0.85 2.44 12.80
CA ARG A 382 1.17 2.81 14.17
C ARG A 382 -0.10 3.18 14.97
N PRO A 383 -0.38 2.47 16.08
CA PRO A 383 -1.42 2.86 17.03
C PRO A 383 -0.87 3.89 18.02
N VAL A 384 -1.76 4.72 18.55
CA VAL A 384 -1.53 5.69 19.61
C VAL A 384 -2.73 5.69 20.56
N GLU A 385 -2.50 5.31 21.80
CA GLU A 385 -3.53 5.28 22.85
C GLU A 385 -3.18 6.28 23.97
N GLY A 386 -4.18 6.94 24.55
CA GLY A 386 -3.94 7.92 25.59
C GLY A 386 -5.17 8.54 26.23
N LYS A 387 -4.93 9.62 26.97
CA LYS A 387 -5.95 10.40 27.65
C LYS A 387 -5.84 11.90 27.36
N PHE A 388 -6.98 12.56 27.19
CA PHE A 388 -7.08 14.02 27.25
C PHE A 388 -7.14 14.50 28.70
N ARG A 389 -6.33 15.53 29.02
CA ARG A 389 -6.39 16.26 30.28
C ARG A 389 -6.78 17.70 29.98
N TYR A 390 -8.03 18.06 30.29
CA TYR A 390 -8.56 19.39 30.05
C TYR A 390 -8.06 20.36 31.12
N LEU A 391 -7.35 21.41 30.68
CA LEU A 391 -6.86 22.49 31.53
C LEU A 391 -7.97 23.54 31.74
N TYR A 392 -7.90 24.25 32.86
CA TYR A 392 -8.88 25.25 33.30
C TYR A 392 -8.34 26.66 33.17
#